data_AF-A0A9D5RWW9-F1
#
_entry.id   AF-A0A9D5RWW9-F1
#
_cell.length_a   1.000
_cell.length_b   1.000
_cell.length_c   1.000
_cell.angle_alpha   90.00
_cell.angle_beta   90.00
_cell.angle_gamma   90.00
#
_symmetry.space_group_name_H-M   'P 1'
#
loop_
_entity.id
_entity.type
_entity.pdbx_description
1 polymer ?
#
loop_
_entity_poly.entity_id
_entity_poly.type
_entity_poly.pdbx_seq_one_letter_code
_entity_poly.pdbx_strand_id
1 'polypeptide(L)'
;MDIIVYGVCCIAGFLMMGWDKFQSMRGGWRISEKALLTMALFGGVGVFAGMYVFRHKTRKPKFYIGVPVLCLLGLYGFEWLF
;
A
#
# COMPACT_ATOMS: atom_id res chain seq x y z
N MET A 1 -11.99 -7.18 17.07
CA MET A 1 -12.57 -6.41 15.93
C MET A 1 -11.45 -5.87 15.03
N ASP A 2 -10.25 -5.75 15.55
CA ASP A 2 -9.12 -4.99 14.99
C ASP A 2 -8.42 -5.72 13.84
N ILE A 3 -8.33 -7.06 13.90
CA ILE A 3 -7.82 -7.89 12.79
C ILE A 3 -8.68 -7.77 11.53
N ILE A 4 -10.02 -7.67 11.69
CA ILE A 4 -10.93 -7.56 10.55
C ILE A 4 -10.74 -6.19 9.87
N VAL A 5 -10.64 -5.12 10.65
CA VAL A 5 -10.39 -3.76 10.15
C VAL A 5 -9.04 -3.70 9.43
N TYR A 6 -7.98 -4.29 10.03
CA TYR A 6 -6.66 -4.35 9.42
C TYR A 6 -6.64 -5.15 8.10
N GLY A 7 -7.36 -6.28 8.07
CA GLY A 7 -7.55 -7.08 6.86
C GLY A 7 -8.25 -6.31 5.74
N VAL A 8 -9.30 -5.55 6.05
CA VAL A 8 -10.02 -4.71 5.08
C VAL A 8 -9.10 -3.60 4.54
N CYS A 9 -8.31 -2.93 5.40
CA CYS A 9 -7.34 -1.92 4.97
C CYS A 9 -6.26 -2.51 4.04
N CYS A 10 -5.80 -3.74 4.31
CA CYS A 10 -4.85 -4.44 3.44
C CYS A 10 -5.46 -4.74 2.07
N ILE A 11 -6.68 -5.27 2.02
CA ILE A 11 -7.36 -5.58 0.75
C ILE A 11 -7.61 -4.29 -0.05
N ALA A 12 -8.05 -3.21 0.60
CA ALA A 12 -8.25 -1.91 -0.04
C ALA A 12 -6.94 -1.36 -0.64
N GLY A 13 -5.83 -1.45 0.10
CA GLY A 13 -4.50 -1.03 -0.38
C GLY A 13 -4.03 -1.83 -1.60
N PHE A 14 -4.30 -3.14 -1.62
CA PHE A 14 -3.98 -4.01 -2.75
C PHE A 14 -4.81 -3.64 -4.00
N LEU A 15 -6.12 -3.43 -3.83
CA LEU A 15 -7.02 -3.04 -4.92
C LEU A 15 -6.65 -1.67 -5.51
N MET A 16 -6.27 -0.70 -4.66
CA MET A 16 -5.80 0.61 -5.13
C MET A 16 -4.54 0.48 -6.00
N MET A 17 -3.59 -0.38 -5.63
CA MET A 17 -2.40 -0.66 -6.45
C MET A 17 -2.76 -1.33 -7.78
N GLY A 18 -3.72 -2.25 -7.78
CA GLY A 18 -4.24 -2.87 -8.99
C GLY A 18 -4.91 -1.86 -9.92
N TRP A 19 -5.70 -0.96 -9.35
CA TRP A 19 -6.36 0.12 -10.08
C TRP A 19 -5.36 1.13 -10.66
N ASP A 20 -4.29 1.48 -9.93
CA ASP A 20 -3.20 2.33 -10.44
C ASP A 20 -2.51 1.71 -11.66
N LYS A 21 -2.26 0.39 -11.64
CA LYS A 21 -1.72 -0.34 -12.82
C LYS A 21 -2.70 -0.32 -13.99
N PHE A 22 -3.98 -0.55 -13.72
CA PHE A 22 -5.01 -0.56 -14.76
C PHE A 22 -5.13 0.82 -15.43
N GLN A 23 -5.07 1.90 -14.66
CA GLN A 23 -5.05 3.26 -15.19
C GLN A 23 -3.76 3.59 -15.94
N SER A 24 -2.61 3.08 -15.50
CA SER A 24 -1.36 3.17 -16.26
C SER A 24 -1.46 2.54 -17.64
N MET A 25 -2.23 1.47 -17.81
CA MET A 25 -2.41 0.78 -19.10
C MET A 25 -3.43 1.47 -20.00
N ARG A 26 -4.48 2.07 -19.43
CA ARG A 26 -5.53 2.81 -20.16
C ARG A 26 -5.20 4.28 -20.42
N GLY A 27 -4.05 4.78 -19.96
CA GLY A 27 -3.68 6.20 -20.07
C GLY A 27 -4.54 7.11 -19.19
N GLY A 28 -5.21 6.56 -18.18
CA GLY A 28 -6.09 7.30 -17.28
C GLY A 28 -5.35 7.99 -16.13
N TRP A 29 -6.12 8.62 -15.24
CA TRP A 29 -5.60 9.40 -14.11
C TRP A 29 -4.72 8.53 -13.20
N ARG A 30 -3.43 8.89 -13.06
CA ARG A 30 -2.48 8.23 -12.15
C ARG A 30 -2.77 8.61 -10.71
N ILE A 31 -2.86 7.63 -9.80
CA ILE A 31 -3.07 7.89 -8.38
C ILE A 31 -1.80 8.56 -7.83
N SER A 32 -2.01 9.62 -7.04
CA SER A 32 -0.91 10.39 -6.47
C SER A 32 -0.06 9.51 -5.55
N GLU A 33 1.27 9.65 -5.63
CA GLU A 33 2.21 8.88 -4.81
C GLU A 33 1.93 9.07 -3.30
N LYS A 34 1.43 10.24 -2.91
CA LYS A 34 1.04 10.56 -1.54
C LYS A 34 -0.16 9.73 -1.07
N ALA A 35 -1.20 9.58 -1.90
CA ALA A 35 -2.40 8.82 -1.53
C ALA A 35 -2.11 7.33 -1.30
N LEU A 36 -1.22 6.76 -2.11
CA LEU A 36 -0.75 5.38 -1.94
C LEU A 36 0.12 5.21 -0.69
N LEU A 37 0.99 6.17 -0.38
CA LEU A 37 1.79 6.16 0.85
C LEU A 37 0.91 6.30 2.10
N THR A 38 -0.10 7.17 2.08
CA THR A 38 -1.08 7.24 3.19
C THR A 38 -1.86 5.95 3.34
N MET A 39 -2.17 5.25 2.25
CA MET A 39 -2.82 3.95 2.31
C MET A 39 -1.89 2.87 2.88
N ALA A 40 -0.60 2.94 2.58
CA ALA A 40 0.40 2.04 3.16
C ALA A 40 0.60 2.24 4.67
N LEU A 41 0.23 3.39 5.21
CA LEU A 41 0.21 3.65 6.65
C LEU A 41 -0.85 2.82 7.38
N PHE A 42 -2.00 2.58 6.74
CA PHE A 42 -3.12 1.80 7.32
C PHE A 42 -3.14 0.34 6.85
N GLY A 43 -2.62 0.05 5.66
CA GLY A 43 -2.67 -1.28 5.02
C GLY A 43 -1.35 -1.63 4.33
N GLY A 44 -0.22 -1.33 4.97
CA GLY A 44 1.14 -1.48 4.41
C GLY A 44 1.42 -2.85 3.81
N VAL A 45 0.92 -3.93 4.44
CA VAL A 45 1.06 -5.30 3.94
C VAL A 45 0.39 -5.47 2.57
N GLY A 46 -0.83 -4.95 2.41
CA GLY A 46 -1.58 -5.02 1.15
C GLY A 46 -0.96 -4.19 0.03
N VAL A 47 -0.42 -3.01 0.36
CA VAL A 47 0.30 -2.16 -0.60
C VAL A 47 1.63 -2.80 -1.00
N PHE A 48 2.35 -3.41 -0.07
CA PHE A 48 3.61 -4.12 -0.33
C PHE A 48 3.39 -5.34 -1.23
N ALA A 49 2.35 -6.13 -0.94
CA ALA A 49 1.93 -7.24 -1.80
C ALA A 49 1.54 -6.74 -3.21
N GLY A 50 0.78 -5.65 -3.30
CA GLY A 50 0.43 -5.01 -4.57
C GLY A 50 1.66 -4.54 -5.36
N MET A 51 2.65 -3.94 -4.69
CA MET A 51 3.92 -3.55 -5.32
C MET A 51 4.64 -4.74 -5.95
N TYR A 52 4.70 -5.87 -5.23
CA TYR A 52 5.40 -7.06 -5.70
C TYR A 52 4.67 -7.76 -6.85
N VAL A 53 3.34 -7.91 -6.73
CA VAL A 53 2.49 -8.55 -7.73
C VAL A 53 2.42 -7.75 -9.03
N PHE A 54 2.25 -6.43 -8.93
CA PHE A 54 2.10 -5.58 -10.10
C PHE A 54 3.44 -5.11 -10.67
N ARG A 55 4.55 -5.30 -9.95
CA ARG A 55 5.90 -4.76 -10.25
C ARG A 55 5.85 -3.29 -10.68
N HIS A 56 4.88 -2.56 -10.14
CA HIS A 56 4.57 -1.20 -10.53
C HIS A 56 5.18 -0.25 -9.50
N LYS A 57 5.87 0.81 -9.96
CA LYS A 57 6.54 1.83 -9.12
C LYS A 57 7.61 1.31 -8.13
N THR A 58 8.21 0.14 -8.35
CA THR A 58 9.35 -0.38 -7.56
C THR A 58 10.67 0.39 -7.73
N ARG A 59 10.81 1.18 -8.80
CA ARG A 59 12.02 2.00 -9.04
C ARG A 59 11.97 3.42 -8.46
N LYS A 60 10.85 3.82 -7.83
CA LYS A 60 10.74 5.14 -7.18
C LYS A 60 11.30 5.01 -5.76
N PRO A 61 12.38 5.73 -5.40
CA PRO A 61 13.03 5.59 -4.08
C PRO A 61 12.07 5.90 -2.93
N LYS A 62 11.12 6.82 -3.15
CA LYS A 62 10.05 7.15 -2.19
C LYS A 62 9.14 5.96 -1.85
N PHE A 63 8.85 5.10 -2.82
CA PHE A 63 8.04 3.89 -2.60
C PHE A 63 8.88 2.72 -2.10
N TYR A 64 10.07 2.55 -2.65
CA TYR A 64 10.97 1.46 -2.28
C TYR A 64 11.38 1.53 -0.80
N ILE A 65 11.60 2.73 -0.26
CA ILE A 65 11.92 2.93 1.16
C ILE A 65 10.64 3.17 1.97
N GLY A 66 9.71 3.97 1.44
CA GLY A 66 8.50 4.35 2.18
C GLY A 66 7.59 3.17 2.50
N VAL A 67 7.34 2.25 1.57
CA VAL A 67 6.42 1.12 1.82
C VAL A 67 6.95 0.14 2.88
N PRO A 68 8.21 -0.34 2.86
CA PRO A 68 8.71 -1.20 3.93
C PRO A 68 8.79 -0.47 5.29
N VAL A 69 9.16 0.82 5.31
CA VAL A 69 9.15 1.61 6.56
C VAL A 69 7.75 1.75 7.14
N LEU A 70 6.75 2.04 6.29
CA LEU A 70 5.35 2.16 6.73
C LEU A 70 4.74 0.82 7.14
N CYS A 71 5.14 -0.27 6.47
CA CYS A 71 4.74 -1.63 6.87
C CYS A 71 5.29 -1.97 8.26
N LEU A 72 6.57 -1.67 8.52
CA LEU A 72 7.19 -1.87 9.83
C LEU A 72 6.53 -0.99 10.91
N LEU A 73 6.26 0.28 10.62
CA LEU A 73 5.54 1.17 11.53
C LEU A 73 4.13 0.66 11.85
N GLY A 74 3.42 0.13 10.85
CA GLY A 74 2.10 -0.46 11.05
C GLY A 74 2.12 -1.71 11.93
N LEU A 75 3.14 -2.56 11.79
CA LEU A 75 3.32 -3.73 12.66
C LEU A 75 3.70 -3.33 14.08
N TYR A 76 4.66 -2.42 14.25
CA TYR A 76 5.03 -1.88 15.56
C TYR A 76 3.85 -1.18 16.25
N GLY A 77 3.07 -0.40 15.52
CA GLY A 77 1.88 0.26 16.06
C GLY A 77 0.78 -0.73 16.43
N PHE A 78 0.61 -1.82 15.67
CA PHE A 78 -0.34 -2.88 15.99
C PHE A 78 0.07 -3.65 17.25
N GLU A 79 1.36 -3.96 17.42
CA GLU A 79 1.87 -4.58 18.66
C GLU A 79 1.79 -3.65 19.86
N TRP A 80 1.88 -2.32 19.68
CA TRP A 80 1.74 -1.36 20.78
C TRP A 80 0.28 -1.14 21.21
N LEU A 81 -0.69 -1.50 20.35
CA LEU A 81 -2.12 -1.31 20.58
C LEU A 81 -2.80 -2.55 21.19
N PHE A 82 -2.07 -3.68 21.34
CA PHE A 82 -2.57 -4.97 21.86
C PHE A 82 -1.73 -5.45 23.04
#